data_AF-A0A955YKE8-F1
#
_entry.id   AF-A0A955YKE8-F1
#
_cell.length_a   1.000
_cell.length_b   1.000
_cell.length_c   1.000
_cell.angle_alpha   90.00
_cell.angle_beta   90.00
_cell.angle_gamma   90.00
#
_symmetry.space_group_name_H-M   'P 1'
#
loop_
_entity.id
_entity.type
_entity.pdbx_description
1 polymer ?
#
loop_
_entity_poly.entity_id
_entity_poly.type
_entity_poly.pdbx_seq_one_letter_code
_entity_poly.pdbx_strand_id
1 'polypeptide(L)'
;MTDTRTEFTRLTLFVPGSPPTLDTWGARLASVGLTIEDGRCTGLAGVGPITISHIPNDGHFAEAFCFGTVAEPMLAALARAPSALVCELPVDLLAGRAAVVTFVRALRDAGALAVRIEESKMGWAVDDWLDHFASDDPRRWYRGAVFALVGDDACETCGMHAFSLPDALVPVEENAEDARYFADVLCMYQLAEDPTLASGHTFAPDADTPRRVLVRWPALAYSSGHSCHNPYGVWRCESPQPNQVGPSAGAFLFTPSLHALLVARQRAQKAPLTRADVLAVRDEAACMGVDHGMARQMERARGYADLDPVLLWEQWSAIVDAR
;
A
#
# COMPACT_ATOMS: atom_id res chain seq x y z
N MET A 1 28.30 -9.61 4.85
CA MET A 1 26.92 -10.13 4.68
C MET A 1 26.24 -9.21 3.69
N THR A 2 26.22 -9.61 2.43
CA THR A 2 25.42 -8.96 1.40
C THR A 2 23.96 -9.11 1.78
N ASP A 3 23.34 -8.00 2.18
CA ASP A 3 21.92 -7.90 2.51
C ASP A 3 21.11 -8.16 1.24
N THR A 4 20.83 -9.43 0.95
CA THR A 4 19.80 -9.83 0.00
C THR A 4 18.45 -9.58 0.65
N ARG A 5 18.10 -8.30 0.84
CA ARG A 5 16.70 -7.90 1.01
C ARG A 5 15.95 -8.50 -0.17
N THR A 6 15.08 -9.46 0.11
CA THR A 6 14.22 -10.09 -0.88
C THR A 6 13.55 -8.99 -1.69
N GLU A 7 13.88 -8.89 -2.98
CA GLU A 7 13.36 -7.87 -3.89
C GLU A 7 11.88 -8.16 -4.19
N PHE A 8 10.99 -7.84 -3.27
CA PHE A 8 9.55 -7.83 -3.54
C PHE A 8 9.09 -6.42 -3.90
N THR A 9 8.13 -6.34 -4.81
CA THR A 9 7.51 -5.10 -5.26
C THR A 9 6.81 -4.39 -4.09
N ARG A 10 7.11 -3.11 -3.92
CA ARG A 10 6.48 -2.22 -2.92
C ARG A 10 5.59 -1.14 -3.54
N LEU A 11 5.86 -0.81 -4.80
CA LEU A 11 5.13 0.19 -5.55
C LEU A 11 5.11 -0.23 -7.01
N THR A 12 3.93 -0.15 -7.61
CA THR A 12 3.72 -0.47 -9.02
C THR A 12 3.17 0.75 -9.74
N LEU A 13 3.91 1.22 -10.75
CA LEU A 13 3.53 2.36 -11.57
C LEU A 13 3.14 1.90 -12.97
N PHE A 14 1.97 2.33 -13.45
CA PHE A 14 1.59 2.21 -14.84
C PHE A 14 1.78 3.54 -15.57
N VAL A 15 2.59 3.53 -16.62
CA VAL A 15 3.17 4.73 -17.24
C VAL A 15 2.99 4.70 -18.76
N PRO A 16 1.84 5.15 -19.28
CA PRO A 16 1.64 5.35 -20.72
C PRO A 16 2.48 6.51 -21.26
N GLY A 17 2.99 6.37 -22.49
CA GLY A 17 3.87 7.36 -23.09
C GLY A 17 3.93 7.33 -24.62
N SER A 18 4.64 8.31 -25.18
CA SER A 18 4.87 8.46 -26.62
C SER A 18 5.82 7.44 -27.26
N PRO A 19 6.79 6.80 -26.58
CA PRO A 19 7.60 5.76 -27.19
C PRO A 19 6.76 4.53 -27.56
N PRO A 20 6.90 3.97 -28.78
CA PRO A 20 6.10 2.82 -29.20
C PRO A 20 6.65 1.46 -28.76
N THR A 21 7.95 1.37 -28.47
CA THR A 21 8.66 0.11 -28.16
C THR A 21 9.53 0.25 -26.93
N LEU A 22 9.85 -0.88 -26.29
CA LEU A 22 10.80 -0.93 -25.18
C LEU A 22 12.18 -0.39 -25.57
N ASP A 23 12.66 -0.66 -26.78
CA ASP A 23 13.94 -0.12 -27.27
C ASP A 23 13.94 1.40 -27.34
N THR A 24 12.80 2.00 -27.76
CA THR A 24 12.70 3.47 -27.82
C THR A 24 12.65 4.07 -26.42
N TRP A 25 11.97 3.42 -25.47
CA TRP A 25 12.03 3.79 -24.06
C TRP A 25 13.45 3.70 -23.52
N GLY A 26 14.13 2.57 -23.72
CA GLY A 26 15.50 2.31 -23.27
C GLY A 26 16.50 3.33 -23.81
N ALA A 27 16.44 3.64 -25.11
CA ALA A 27 17.32 4.63 -25.73
C ALA A 27 17.17 6.04 -25.12
N ARG A 28 15.93 6.44 -24.79
CA ARG A 28 15.67 7.74 -24.15
C ARG A 28 16.12 7.74 -22.69
N LEU A 29 15.85 6.69 -21.93
CA LEU A 29 16.27 6.56 -20.54
C LEU A 29 17.79 6.44 -20.39
N ALA A 30 18.48 5.83 -21.36
CA ALA A 30 19.94 5.74 -21.37
C ALA A 30 20.60 7.12 -21.43
N SER A 31 19.96 8.12 -22.04
CA SER A 31 20.47 9.50 -22.11
C SER A 31 20.58 10.18 -20.74
N VAL A 32 19.86 9.66 -19.73
CA VAL A 32 19.88 10.13 -18.34
C VAL A 32 20.48 9.09 -17.38
N GLY A 33 21.21 8.12 -17.91
CA GLY A 33 21.97 7.13 -17.12
C GLY A 33 21.15 5.95 -16.59
N LEU A 34 19.94 5.72 -17.12
CA LEU A 34 19.12 4.56 -16.78
C LEU A 34 19.17 3.52 -17.91
N THR A 35 19.48 2.27 -17.58
CA THR A 35 19.63 1.19 -18.56
C THR A 35 18.54 0.14 -18.35
N ILE A 36 17.86 -0.25 -19.43
CA ILE A 36 16.89 -1.35 -19.43
C ILE A 36 17.51 -2.56 -20.14
N GLU A 37 17.71 -3.65 -19.40
CA GLU A 37 18.22 -4.93 -19.90
C GLU A 37 17.43 -6.07 -19.23
N ASP A 38 17.04 -7.09 -20.02
CA ASP A 38 16.31 -8.28 -19.54
C ASP A 38 15.08 -7.96 -18.65
N GLY A 39 14.31 -6.93 -19.03
CA GLY A 39 13.13 -6.50 -18.28
C GLY A 39 13.45 -5.82 -16.93
N ARG A 40 14.69 -5.37 -16.72
CA ARG A 40 15.12 -4.67 -15.50
C ARG A 40 15.72 -3.32 -15.85
N CYS A 41 15.26 -2.27 -15.18
CA CYS A 41 15.86 -0.94 -15.23
C CYS A 41 16.85 -0.77 -14.07
N THR A 42 18.05 -0.31 -14.38
CA THR A 42 19.14 -0.05 -13.42
C THR A 42 19.72 1.36 -13.62
N GLY A 43 20.54 1.81 -12.66
CA GLY A 43 21.20 3.12 -12.71
C GLY A 43 20.56 4.18 -11.79
N LEU A 44 19.41 3.88 -11.19
CA LEU A 44 18.78 4.75 -10.20
C LEU A 44 19.47 4.60 -8.83
N ALA A 45 20.03 5.68 -8.31
CA ALA A 45 20.73 5.67 -7.03
C ALA A 45 19.79 5.35 -5.86
N GLY A 46 20.25 4.48 -4.95
CA GLY A 46 19.52 4.15 -3.71
C GLY A 46 18.32 3.22 -3.88
N VAL A 47 18.07 2.72 -5.09
CA VAL A 47 16.99 1.78 -5.40
C VAL A 47 17.61 0.55 -6.05
N GLY A 48 17.12 -0.64 -5.69
CA GLY A 48 17.45 -1.86 -6.42
C GLY A 48 16.96 -1.79 -7.88
N PRO A 49 17.26 -2.79 -8.71
CA PRO A 49 16.72 -2.84 -10.06
C PRO A 49 15.19 -2.82 -10.04
N ILE A 50 14.60 -2.05 -10.96
CA ILE A 50 13.16 -1.93 -11.14
C ILE A 50 12.74 -2.93 -12.21
N THR A 51 11.76 -3.79 -11.95
CA THR A 51 11.22 -4.65 -13.01
C THR A 51 10.36 -3.81 -13.95
N ILE A 52 10.58 -3.96 -15.25
CA ILE A 52 9.89 -3.22 -16.30
C ILE A 52 9.20 -4.21 -17.23
N SER A 53 7.90 -4.05 -17.41
CA SER A 53 7.13 -4.71 -18.46
C SER A 53 6.62 -3.68 -19.47
N HIS A 54 6.85 -3.93 -20.76
CA HIS A 54 6.32 -3.12 -21.86
C HIS A 54 4.92 -3.61 -22.24
N ILE A 55 3.97 -2.69 -22.32
CA ILE A 55 2.58 -2.99 -22.67
C ILE A 55 2.24 -2.21 -23.95
N PRO A 56 1.97 -2.88 -25.10
CA PRO A 56 1.44 -2.20 -26.26
C PRO A 56 0.02 -1.70 -25.98
N ASN A 57 -0.39 -0.58 -26.57
CA ASN A 57 -1.74 -0.07 -26.36
C ASN A 57 -2.79 -1.02 -26.96
N ASP A 58 -3.71 -1.46 -26.12
CA ASP A 58 -4.84 -2.35 -26.41
C ASP A 58 -6.17 -1.60 -26.56
N GLY A 59 -6.15 -0.26 -26.44
CA GLY A 59 -7.32 0.60 -26.49
C GLY A 59 -7.86 1.04 -25.13
N HIS A 60 -7.28 0.57 -24.01
CA HIS A 60 -7.83 0.79 -22.67
C HIS A 60 -7.03 1.77 -21.80
N PHE A 61 -5.99 2.40 -22.33
CA PHE A 61 -5.15 3.32 -21.54
C PHE A 61 -5.90 4.56 -21.04
N ALA A 62 -6.88 5.08 -21.78
CA ALA A 62 -7.68 6.21 -21.29
C ALA A 62 -8.65 5.79 -20.17
N GLU A 63 -9.26 4.61 -20.30
CA GLU A 63 -10.14 4.04 -19.27
C GLU A 63 -9.38 3.80 -17.97
N ALA A 64 -8.12 3.37 -18.05
CA ALA A 64 -7.25 3.20 -16.89
C ALA A 64 -7.10 4.47 -16.02
N PHE A 65 -7.39 5.67 -16.55
CA PHE A 65 -7.26 6.96 -15.88
C PHE A 65 -8.60 7.73 -15.75
N CYS A 66 -9.74 7.07 -16.01
CA CYS A 66 -11.02 7.76 -16.14
C CYS A 66 -11.67 8.24 -14.82
N PHE A 67 -11.05 7.99 -13.66
CA PHE A 67 -11.57 8.34 -12.34
C PHE A 67 -11.47 9.85 -11.99
N GLY A 68 -11.51 10.73 -12.99
CA GLY A 68 -11.63 12.20 -12.80
C GLY A 68 -10.36 12.94 -12.39
N THR A 69 -9.25 12.24 -12.16
CA THR A 69 -7.95 12.81 -11.81
C THR A 69 -7.16 13.34 -13.01
N VAL A 70 -7.64 13.06 -14.23
CA VAL A 70 -7.03 13.47 -15.49
C VAL A 70 -8.07 14.18 -16.35
N ALA A 71 -7.72 15.36 -16.87
CA ALA A 71 -8.60 16.14 -17.73
C ALA A 71 -8.82 15.48 -19.11
N GLU A 72 -9.98 15.75 -19.74
CA GLU A 72 -10.38 15.16 -21.03
C GLU A 72 -9.32 15.26 -22.14
N PRO A 73 -8.59 16.40 -22.35
CA PRO A 73 -7.55 16.46 -23.38
C PRO A 73 -6.42 15.45 -23.15
N MET A 74 -6.08 15.19 -21.89
CA MET A 74 -5.08 14.20 -21.53
C MET A 74 -5.62 12.78 -21.71
N LEU A 75 -6.88 12.49 -21.34
CA LEU A 75 -7.50 11.19 -21.64
C LEU A 75 -7.49 10.88 -23.15
N ALA A 76 -7.74 11.88 -23.99
CA ALA A 76 -7.64 11.73 -25.45
C ALA A 76 -6.21 11.46 -25.92
N ALA A 77 -5.20 12.06 -25.26
CA ALA A 77 -3.79 11.77 -25.54
C ALA A 77 -3.41 10.34 -25.12
N LEU A 78 -3.86 9.90 -23.95
CA LEU A 78 -3.65 8.55 -23.43
C LEU A 78 -4.27 7.48 -24.35
N ALA A 79 -5.47 7.73 -24.88
CA ALA A 79 -6.10 6.83 -25.85
C ALA A 79 -5.24 6.58 -27.10
N ARG A 80 -4.38 7.55 -27.47
CA ARG A 80 -3.49 7.48 -28.63
C ARG A 80 -2.05 7.10 -28.29
N ALA A 81 -1.70 6.97 -27.01
CA ALA A 81 -0.35 6.62 -26.61
C ALA A 81 0.00 5.23 -27.16
N PRO A 82 1.10 5.02 -27.89
CA PRO A 82 1.36 3.73 -28.55
C PRO A 82 1.72 2.61 -27.57
N SER A 83 2.27 2.94 -26.40
CA SER A 83 2.60 1.94 -25.38
C SER A 83 2.70 2.53 -23.98
N ALA A 84 2.84 1.64 -23.00
CA ALA A 84 3.06 1.96 -21.59
C ALA A 84 4.15 1.06 -21.00
N LEU A 85 4.70 1.49 -19.87
CA LEU A 85 5.51 0.67 -18.99
C LEU A 85 4.73 0.35 -17.71
N VAL A 86 4.79 -0.90 -17.26
CA VAL A 86 4.53 -1.26 -15.87
C VAL A 86 5.88 -1.33 -15.18
N CYS A 87 6.06 -0.52 -14.13
CA CYS A 87 7.29 -0.43 -13.37
C CYS A 87 7.02 -0.95 -11.97
N GLU A 88 7.70 -2.02 -11.56
CA GLU A 88 7.60 -2.59 -10.22
C GLU A 88 8.85 -2.23 -9.43
N LEU A 89 8.70 -1.36 -8.44
CA LEU A 89 9.79 -0.80 -7.67
C LEU A 89 9.95 -1.54 -6.34
N PRO A 90 11.19 -1.83 -5.91
CA PRO A 90 11.46 -2.47 -4.62
C PRO A 90 11.43 -1.49 -3.43
N VAL A 91 10.94 -0.26 -3.65
CA VAL A 91 10.86 0.83 -2.68
C VAL A 91 9.44 1.41 -2.65
N ASP A 92 9.01 1.86 -1.49
CA ASP A 92 7.74 2.56 -1.31
C ASP A 92 7.91 4.09 -1.42
N LEU A 93 6.78 4.81 -1.44
CA LEU A 93 6.74 6.26 -1.50
C LEU A 93 7.01 6.94 -0.15
N LEU A 94 7.14 6.22 0.96
CA LEU A 94 7.45 6.83 2.26
C LEU A 94 8.96 7.00 2.41
N ALA A 95 9.71 5.92 2.23
CA ALA A 95 11.17 5.90 2.37
C ALA A 95 11.89 6.18 1.04
N GLY A 96 11.31 5.77 -0.09
CA GLY A 96 11.94 5.84 -1.42
C GLY A 96 11.54 7.05 -2.27
N ARG A 97 10.67 7.93 -1.77
CA ARG A 97 10.02 9.02 -2.54
C ARG A 97 10.96 9.78 -3.47
N ALA A 98 12.10 10.25 -2.95
CA ALA A 98 13.03 11.08 -3.72
C ALA A 98 13.60 10.35 -4.95
N ALA A 99 13.88 9.05 -4.82
CA ALA A 99 14.34 8.23 -5.93
C ALA A 99 13.20 7.94 -6.91
N VAL A 100 11.99 7.65 -6.43
CA VAL A 100 10.81 7.47 -7.30
C VAL A 100 10.50 8.75 -8.08
N VAL A 101 10.56 9.92 -7.45
CA VAL A 101 10.40 11.22 -8.14
C VAL A 101 11.46 11.40 -9.21
N THR A 102 12.73 11.07 -8.91
CA THR A 102 13.82 11.13 -9.90
C THR A 102 13.55 10.21 -11.08
N PHE A 103 13.07 9.00 -10.82
CA PHE A 103 12.69 8.04 -11.85
C PHE A 103 11.51 8.53 -12.71
N VAL A 104 10.46 9.08 -12.10
CA VAL A 104 9.32 9.62 -12.85
C VAL A 104 9.70 10.85 -13.67
N ARG A 105 10.64 11.69 -13.20
CA ARG A 105 11.20 12.77 -14.04
C ARG A 105 11.93 12.23 -15.27
N ALA A 106 12.73 11.17 -15.11
CA ALA A 106 13.38 10.51 -16.24
C ALA A 106 12.36 9.91 -17.22
N LEU A 107 11.28 9.29 -16.72
CA LEU A 107 10.19 8.76 -17.55
C LEU A 107 9.45 9.88 -18.30
N ARG A 108 9.16 10.99 -17.64
CA ARG A 108 8.59 12.20 -18.28
C ARG A 108 9.47 12.68 -19.42
N ASP A 109 10.76 12.85 -19.16
CA ASP A 109 11.72 13.35 -20.15
C ASP A 109 11.90 12.32 -21.30
N ALA A 110 11.70 11.03 -21.03
CA ALA A 110 11.61 9.97 -22.03
C ALA A 110 10.25 9.92 -22.77
N GLY A 111 9.29 10.75 -22.39
CA GLY A 111 8.01 10.94 -23.08
C GLY A 111 6.81 10.23 -22.45
N ALA A 112 6.85 9.92 -21.15
CA ALA A 112 5.67 9.55 -20.39
C ALA A 112 4.63 10.69 -20.40
N LEU A 113 3.35 10.32 -20.44
CA LEU A 113 2.23 11.27 -20.46
C LEU A 113 1.54 11.34 -19.09
N ALA A 114 1.40 10.20 -18.43
CA ALA A 114 0.71 10.05 -17.15
C ALA A 114 1.35 8.93 -16.32
N VAL A 115 1.05 8.93 -15.03
CA VAL A 115 1.49 7.91 -14.08
C VAL A 115 0.31 7.51 -13.21
N ARG A 116 0.03 6.21 -13.14
CA ARG A 116 -0.94 5.62 -12.21
C ARG A 116 -0.25 4.75 -11.18
N ILE A 117 -0.68 4.88 -9.94
CA ILE A 117 -0.28 4.02 -8.82
C ILE A 117 -1.25 2.85 -8.79
N GLU A 118 -0.80 1.62 -9.02
CA GLU A 118 -1.71 0.47 -9.15
C GLU A 118 -2.35 0.06 -7.81
N GLU A 119 -1.68 0.38 -6.71
CA GLU A 119 -2.11 0.17 -5.32
C GLU A 119 -3.43 0.90 -5.00
N SER A 120 -3.71 2.02 -5.68
CA SER A 120 -4.94 2.80 -5.47
C SER A 120 -5.71 3.11 -6.74
N LYS A 121 -5.17 2.75 -7.91
CA LYS A 121 -5.66 3.17 -9.23
C LYS A 121 -5.71 4.68 -9.45
N MET A 122 -5.13 5.47 -8.55
CA MET A 122 -5.00 6.92 -8.70
C MET A 122 -4.00 7.23 -9.82
N GLY A 123 -4.46 7.93 -10.85
CA GLY A 123 -3.67 8.26 -12.03
C GLY A 123 -3.65 9.75 -12.31
N TRP A 124 -2.50 10.31 -12.63
CA TRP A 124 -2.33 11.74 -12.85
C TRP A 124 -1.58 11.98 -14.16
N ALA A 125 -1.79 13.13 -14.80
CA ALA A 125 -0.82 13.61 -15.77
C ALA A 125 0.57 13.66 -15.11
N VAL A 126 1.62 13.37 -15.88
CA VAL A 126 2.95 13.14 -15.28
C VAL A 126 3.48 14.36 -14.51
N ASP A 127 3.17 15.57 -14.95
CA ASP A 127 3.57 16.79 -14.25
C ASP A 127 2.76 16.99 -12.95
N ASP A 128 1.45 16.73 -12.95
CA ASP A 128 0.63 16.78 -11.73
C ASP A 128 1.08 15.72 -10.72
N TRP A 129 1.44 14.52 -11.19
CA TRP A 129 2.02 13.47 -10.35
C TRP A 129 3.29 13.99 -9.67
N LEU A 130 4.19 14.62 -10.43
CA LEU A 130 5.43 15.20 -9.89
C LEU A 130 5.14 16.32 -8.89
N ASP A 131 4.12 17.15 -9.11
CA ASP A 131 3.72 18.20 -8.17
C ASP A 131 3.23 17.64 -6.83
N HIS A 132 2.55 16.50 -6.85
CA HIS A 132 2.17 15.78 -5.63
C HIS A 132 3.39 15.25 -4.87
N PHE A 133 4.25 14.48 -5.53
CA PHE A 133 5.26 13.69 -4.83
C PHE A 133 6.62 14.37 -4.71
N ALA A 134 6.90 15.43 -5.47
CA ALA A 134 8.10 16.25 -5.23
C ALA A 134 7.92 17.24 -4.07
N SER A 135 6.68 17.49 -3.63
CA SER A 135 6.39 18.31 -2.44
C SER A 135 6.90 17.64 -1.16
N ASP A 136 7.29 18.42 -0.15
CA ASP A 136 7.59 17.90 1.19
C ASP A 136 6.36 17.89 2.13
N ASP A 137 5.17 18.25 1.64
CA ASP A 137 3.93 18.24 2.41
C ASP A 137 3.26 16.85 2.34
N PRO A 138 3.13 16.11 3.45
CA PRO A 138 2.49 14.79 3.48
C PRO A 138 1.05 14.79 2.95
N ARG A 139 0.34 15.94 3.04
CA ARG A 139 -1.02 16.09 2.50
C ARG A 139 -1.04 15.98 0.97
N ARG A 140 0.05 16.40 0.30
CA ARG A 140 0.20 16.25 -1.15
C ARG A 140 0.41 14.80 -1.54
N TRP A 141 1.17 14.04 -0.75
CA TRP A 141 1.39 12.60 -0.97
C TRP A 141 0.09 11.82 -0.78
N TYR A 142 -0.62 12.11 0.32
CA TYR A 142 -1.92 11.52 0.61
C TYR A 142 -2.89 11.70 -0.56
N ARG A 143 -3.09 12.95 -0.99
CA ARG A 143 -3.98 13.27 -2.12
C ARG A 143 -3.56 12.63 -3.44
N GLY A 144 -2.26 12.44 -3.65
CA GLY A 144 -1.73 11.86 -4.88
C GLY A 144 -1.90 10.34 -4.96
N ALA A 145 -1.93 9.65 -3.83
CA ALA A 145 -1.86 8.19 -3.77
C ALA A 145 -3.07 7.50 -3.13
N VAL A 146 -3.88 8.20 -2.33
CA VAL A 146 -4.93 7.59 -1.52
C VAL A 146 -6.29 8.17 -1.91
N PHE A 147 -7.25 7.28 -2.13
CA PHE A 147 -8.66 7.65 -2.23
C PHE A 147 -9.41 7.07 -1.04
N ALA A 148 -10.55 7.68 -0.68
CA ALA A 148 -11.45 7.09 0.30
C ALA A 148 -12.81 6.84 -0.32
N LEU A 149 -13.29 5.63 -0.13
CA LEU A 149 -14.64 5.19 -0.45
C LEU A 149 -15.52 5.51 0.77
N VAL A 150 -16.60 6.23 0.54
CA VAL A 150 -17.56 6.58 1.57
C VAL A 150 -18.85 5.84 1.26
N GLY A 151 -19.17 4.82 2.06
CA GLY A 151 -20.42 4.08 1.99
C GLY A 151 -21.39 4.51 3.09
N ASP A 152 -22.54 3.83 3.15
CA ASP A 152 -23.58 4.12 4.14
C ASP A 152 -23.13 3.75 5.57
N ASP A 153 -22.37 2.66 5.72
CA ASP A 153 -21.97 2.12 7.04
C ASP A 153 -20.55 2.51 7.46
N ALA A 154 -19.67 2.84 6.50
CA ALA A 154 -18.27 3.12 6.78
C ALA A 154 -17.60 3.95 5.68
N CYS A 155 -16.55 4.67 6.07
CA CYS A 155 -15.53 5.19 5.17
C CYS A 155 -14.28 4.29 5.21
N GLU A 156 -13.81 3.84 4.06
CA GLU A 156 -12.58 3.05 3.90
C GLU A 156 -11.61 3.77 2.96
N THR A 157 -10.33 3.87 3.35
CA THR A 157 -9.28 4.37 2.46
C THR A 157 -8.64 3.25 1.66
N CYS A 158 -8.07 3.59 0.51
CA CYS A 158 -7.31 2.67 -0.30
C CYS A 158 -6.12 3.39 -0.94
N GLY A 159 -4.92 2.87 -0.68
CA GLY A 159 -3.67 3.35 -1.27
C GLY A 159 -2.52 3.52 -0.30
N MET A 160 -2.75 3.40 1.01
CA MET A 160 -1.69 3.57 2.01
C MET A 160 -0.55 2.54 1.88
N HIS A 161 -0.79 1.40 1.22
CA HIS A 161 0.26 0.41 0.96
C HIS A 161 1.31 0.86 -0.07
N ALA A 162 1.04 1.88 -0.88
CA ALA A 162 2.08 2.56 -1.67
C ALA A 162 3.16 3.21 -0.78
N PHE A 163 2.89 3.36 0.52
CA PHE A 163 3.78 3.88 1.57
C PHE A 163 4.20 2.80 2.59
N SER A 164 3.91 1.53 2.33
CA SER A 164 4.04 0.44 3.29
C SER A 164 3.29 0.68 4.62
N LEU A 165 2.08 1.24 4.54
CA LEU A 165 1.23 1.58 5.68
C LEU A 165 -0.17 0.98 5.55
N PRO A 166 -0.87 0.70 6.67
CA PRO A 166 -2.27 0.30 6.63
C PRO A 166 -3.19 1.45 6.24
N ASP A 167 -4.29 1.10 5.57
CA ASP A 167 -5.42 1.98 5.29
C ASP A 167 -6.28 2.22 6.55
N ALA A 168 -7.31 3.05 6.48
CA ALA A 168 -8.25 3.31 7.57
C ALA A 168 -9.66 2.80 7.22
N LEU A 169 -10.34 2.22 8.21
CA LEU A 169 -11.76 1.84 8.14
C LEU A 169 -12.50 2.47 9.32
N VAL A 170 -13.32 3.47 9.03
CA VAL A 170 -14.03 4.29 10.03
C VAL A 170 -15.54 4.10 9.86
N PRO A 171 -16.26 3.55 10.86
CA PRO A 171 -17.71 3.47 10.81
C PRO A 171 -18.37 4.85 10.69
N VAL A 172 -19.44 4.93 9.91
CA VAL A 172 -20.31 6.10 9.86
C VAL A 172 -21.26 6.02 11.06
N GLU A 173 -21.13 6.96 12.00
CA GLU A 173 -22.03 7.05 13.16
C GLU A 173 -23.18 8.02 12.91
N GLU A 174 -22.86 9.31 12.74
CA GLU A 174 -23.86 10.36 12.49
C GLU A 174 -23.87 10.82 11.05
N ASN A 175 -22.70 11.08 10.47
CA ASN A 175 -22.57 11.49 9.09
C ASN A 175 -21.28 10.95 8.45
N ALA A 176 -21.34 10.87 7.12
CA ALA A 176 -20.30 10.26 6.29
C ALA A 176 -19.07 11.17 6.11
N GLU A 177 -19.25 12.49 6.23
CA GLU A 177 -18.18 13.48 6.09
C GLU A 177 -17.21 13.43 7.30
N ASP A 178 -17.72 13.22 8.50
CA ASP A 178 -16.93 13.07 9.72
C ASP A 178 -16.11 11.78 9.71
N ALA A 179 -16.71 10.68 9.25
CA ALA A 179 -15.99 9.42 9.06
C ALA A 179 -14.85 9.59 8.04
N ARG A 180 -15.12 10.30 6.94
CA ARG A 180 -14.12 10.64 5.93
C ARG A 180 -13.00 11.53 6.49
N TYR A 181 -13.36 12.58 7.22
CA TYR A 181 -12.40 13.48 7.86
C TYR A 181 -11.49 12.73 8.82
N PHE A 182 -12.06 11.85 9.66
CA PHE A 182 -11.29 11.01 10.57
C PHE A 182 -10.30 10.12 9.81
N ALA A 183 -10.77 9.43 8.76
CA ALA A 183 -9.95 8.55 7.95
C ALA A 183 -8.79 9.30 7.29
N ASP A 184 -9.08 10.46 6.67
CA ASP A 184 -8.08 11.31 6.04
C ASP A 184 -7.02 11.77 7.05
N VAL A 185 -7.42 12.26 8.22
CA VAL A 185 -6.49 12.77 9.23
C VAL A 185 -5.64 11.66 9.85
N LEU A 186 -6.21 10.48 10.11
CA LEU A 186 -5.43 9.33 10.58
C LEU A 186 -4.36 8.92 9.56
N CYS A 187 -4.72 8.80 8.28
CA CYS A 187 -3.77 8.45 7.22
C CYS A 187 -2.69 9.52 7.04
N MET A 188 -3.05 10.81 7.07
CA MET A 188 -2.07 11.91 7.02
C MET A 188 -1.14 11.93 8.25
N TYR A 189 -1.64 11.64 9.44
CA TYR A 189 -0.83 11.49 10.66
C TYR A 189 0.20 10.37 10.50
N GLN A 190 -0.20 9.23 9.90
CA GLN A 190 0.73 8.14 9.62
C GLN A 190 1.87 8.57 8.68
N LEU A 191 1.58 9.37 7.65
CA LEU A 191 2.58 9.86 6.69
C LEU A 191 3.48 10.94 7.28
N ALA A 192 2.93 11.85 8.08
CA ALA A 192 3.65 12.99 8.62
C ALA A 192 4.58 12.62 9.79
N GLU A 193 4.14 11.71 10.66
CA GLU A 193 4.80 11.47 11.95
C GLU A 193 5.40 10.05 12.05
N ASP A 194 5.14 9.17 11.08
CA ASP A 194 5.47 7.73 11.12
C ASP A 194 5.30 7.09 12.53
N PRO A 195 4.12 7.23 13.15
CA PRO A 195 3.89 6.94 14.57
C PRO A 195 3.84 5.44 14.84
N THR A 196 4.40 5.02 15.98
CA THR A 196 4.36 3.61 16.40
C THR A 196 2.96 3.26 16.93
N LEU A 197 2.05 2.91 16.03
CA LEU A 197 0.67 2.53 16.36
C LEU A 197 0.52 1.01 16.58
N ALA A 198 -0.36 0.63 17.51
CA ALA A 198 -0.69 -0.75 17.85
C ALA A 198 -2.19 -0.86 18.17
N SER A 199 -2.75 -2.08 18.06
CA SER A 199 -4.10 -2.37 18.54
C SER A 199 -4.27 -1.93 20.00
N GLY A 200 -5.37 -1.24 20.32
CA GLY A 200 -5.64 -0.67 21.65
C GLY A 200 -5.18 0.77 21.83
N HIS A 201 -4.38 1.33 20.92
CA HIS A 201 -4.13 2.78 20.89
C HIS A 201 -5.39 3.56 20.58
N THR A 202 -5.45 4.79 21.06
CA THR A 202 -6.56 5.70 20.76
C THR A 202 -6.12 6.86 19.90
N PHE A 203 -7.02 7.35 19.06
CA PHE A 203 -6.76 8.46 18.15
C PHE A 203 -7.99 9.39 18.08
N ALA A 204 -7.73 10.68 17.92
CA ALA A 204 -8.72 11.70 17.62
C ALA A 204 -8.05 12.74 16.68
N PRO A 205 -8.67 13.13 15.56
CA PRO A 205 -8.16 14.16 14.66
C PRO A 205 -7.86 15.50 15.35
N ASP A 206 -8.72 15.88 16.29
CA ASP A 206 -8.68 17.13 17.03
C ASP A 206 -9.38 16.98 18.40
N ALA A 207 -9.55 18.09 19.12
CA ALA A 207 -10.14 18.10 20.46
C ALA A 207 -11.67 17.88 20.46
N ASP A 208 -12.34 18.15 19.34
CA ASP A 208 -13.79 18.14 19.24
C ASP A 208 -14.32 16.83 18.63
N THR A 209 -13.47 16.12 17.88
CA THR A 209 -13.81 14.83 17.29
C THR A 209 -13.75 13.70 18.33
N PRO A 210 -14.79 12.85 18.45
CA PRO A 210 -14.78 11.71 19.36
C PRO A 210 -13.58 10.79 19.15
N ARG A 211 -12.90 10.46 20.25
CA ARG A 211 -11.78 9.54 20.26
C ARG A 211 -12.24 8.13 19.88
N ARG A 212 -11.49 7.48 18.99
CA ARG A 212 -11.68 6.07 18.62
C ARG A 212 -10.52 5.22 19.11
N VAL A 213 -10.75 3.92 19.22
CA VAL A 213 -9.70 2.93 19.45
C VAL A 213 -9.33 2.27 18.14
N LEU A 214 -8.03 2.20 17.89
CA LEU A 214 -7.45 1.58 16.73
C LEU A 214 -7.31 0.08 16.98
N VAL A 215 -7.82 -0.71 16.06
CA VAL A 215 -7.63 -2.16 16.02
C VAL A 215 -7.02 -2.51 14.67
N ARG A 216 -5.83 -3.14 14.68
CA ARG A 216 -5.22 -3.58 13.42
C ARG A 216 -6.01 -4.76 12.89
N TRP A 217 -6.37 -4.71 11.60
CA TRP A 217 -7.18 -5.74 10.97
C TRP A 217 -6.67 -6.07 9.56
N PRO A 218 -6.80 -7.31 9.06
CA PRO A 218 -6.53 -7.63 7.66
C PRO A 218 -7.36 -6.78 6.69
N ALA A 219 -6.80 -6.38 5.56
CA ALA A 219 -7.58 -5.72 4.51
C ALA A 219 -8.42 -6.76 3.77
N LEU A 220 -9.73 -6.58 3.74
CA LEU A 220 -10.67 -7.57 3.19
C LEU A 220 -11.50 -7.03 2.01
N ALA A 221 -11.43 -5.74 1.71
CA ALA A 221 -12.15 -5.13 0.58
C ALA A 221 -11.72 -5.70 -0.78
N TYR A 222 -10.46 -6.13 -0.89
CA TYR A 222 -9.90 -6.73 -2.09
C TYR A 222 -9.21 -8.06 -1.77
N SER A 223 -9.31 -9.01 -2.70
CA SER A 223 -8.61 -10.29 -2.60
C SER A 223 -7.08 -10.10 -2.68
N SER A 224 -6.32 -10.97 -2.03
CA SER A 224 -4.84 -10.84 -1.93
C SER A 224 -4.08 -10.80 -3.27
N GLY A 225 -4.69 -11.19 -4.39
CA GLY A 225 -4.09 -11.08 -5.73
C GLY A 225 -4.45 -9.79 -6.48
N HIS A 226 -5.35 -8.99 -5.94
CA HIS A 226 -5.73 -7.71 -6.52
C HIS A 226 -4.76 -6.62 -6.06
N SER A 227 -4.35 -5.73 -6.96
CA SER A 227 -3.33 -4.72 -6.66
C SER A 227 -3.73 -3.75 -5.55
N CYS A 228 -5.04 -3.49 -5.37
CA CYS A 228 -5.55 -2.63 -4.30
C CYS A 228 -5.65 -3.32 -2.93
N HIS A 229 -5.29 -4.61 -2.83
CA HIS A 229 -5.23 -5.27 -1.53
C HIS A 229 -4.06 -4.72 -0.72
N ASN A 230 -4.35 -4.11 0.42
CA ASN A 230 -3.32 -3.61 1.33
C ASN A 230 -2.75 -4.76 2.19
N PRO A 231 -1.52 -5.23 1.95
CA PRO A 231 -0.92 -6.33 2.72
C PRO A 231 -0.55 -5.92 4.15
N TYR A 232 -0.56 -4.63 4.46
CA TYR A 232 -0.38 -4.11 5.81
C TYR A 232 -1.71 -4.00 6.56
N GLY A 233 -2.84 -4.26 5.91
CA GLY A 233 -4.15 -4.27 6.55
C GLY A 233 -4.77 -2.86 6.68
N VAL A 234 -5.69 -2.74 7.62
CA VAL A 234 -6.43 -1.51 7.92
C VAL A 234 -6.44 -1.23 9.43
N TRP A 235 -6.53 0.04 9.80
CA TRP A 235 -6.93 0.45 11.13
C TRP A 235 -8.45 0.54 11.20
N ARG A 236 -9.07 -0.41 11.91
CA ARG A 236 -10.47 -0.28 12.33
C ARG A 236 -10.55 0.74 13.45
N CYS A 237 -11.36 1.77 13.26
CA CYS A 237 -11.52 2.87 14.20
C CYS A 237 -12.82 2.68 14.98
N GLU A 238 -12.72 1.96 16.10
CA GLU A 238 -13.88 1.53 16.88
C GLU A 238 -14.22 2.52 18.01
N SER A 239 -15.47 2.55 18.44
CA SER A 239 -15.87 3.35 19.58
C SER A 239 -15.31 2.79 20.91
N PRO A 240 -14.83 3.64 21.84
CA PRO A 240 -14.24 3.17 23.09
C PRO A 240 -15.20 2.36 23.94
N GLN A 241 -14.71 1.24 24.47
CA GLN A 241 -15.45 0.39 25.41
C GLN A 241 -15.06 0.69 26.87
N PRO A 242 -15.97 0.55 27.86
CA PRO A 242 -15.68 0.87 29.26
C PRO A 242 -14.48 0.13 29.88
N ASN A 243 -14.21 -1.09 29.41
CA ASN A 243 -13.11 -1.95 29.89
C ASN A 243 -12.01 -2.11 28.82
N GLN A 244 -11.84 -1.12 27.96
CA GLN A 244 -10.82 -1.15 26.91
C GLN A 244 -9.43 -1.22 27.54
N VAL A 245 -8.71 -2.30 27.23
CA VAL A 245 -7.30 -2.41 27.56
C VAL A 245 -6.53 -1.61 26.52
N GLY A 246 -5.61 -0.77 26.99
CA GLY A 246 -4.69 -0.06 26.11
C GLY A 246 -3.74 -1.01 25.37
N PRO A 247 -2.81 -0.47 24.58
CA PRO A 247 -1.80 -1.27 23.91
C PRO A 247 -1.00 -2.10 24.93
N SER A 248 -0.54 -3.28 24.52
CA SER A 248 0.53 -3.97 25.26
C SER A 248 1.81 -3.14 25.24
N ALA A 249 2.67 -3.32 26.26
CA ALA A 249 3.96 -2.61 26.34
C ALA A 249 4.93 -2.94 25.18
N GLY A 250 4.70 -4.07 24.49
CA GLY A 250 5.46 -4.50 23.31
C GLY A 250 4.64 -5.48 22.47
N ALA A 251 5.27 -6.08 21.46
CA ALA A 251 4.67 -7.03 20.54
C ALA A 251 5.41 -8.36 20.55
N PHE A 252 4.74 -9.42 20.08
CA PHE A 252 5.37 -10.70 19.79
C PHE A 252 5.65 -10.80 18.29
N LEU A 253 6.91 -10.97 17.93
CA LEU A 253 7.34 -11.26 16.57
C LEU A 253 7.45 -12.77 16.38
N PHE A 254 6.59 -13.33 15.53
CA PHE A 254 6.59 -14.76 15.21
C PHE A 254 7.50 -15.06 14.00
N THR A 255 8.27 -16.14 14.09
CA THR A 255 9.17 -16.58 13.01
C THR A 255 9.05 -18.09 12.78
N PRO A 256 8.39 -18.56 11.69
CA PRO A 256 7.68 -17.80 10.65
C PRO A 256 6.45 -17.01 11.17
N SER A 257 5.90 -16.13 10.32
CA SER A 257 4.68 -15.36 10.65
C SER A 257 3.49 -16.27 10.94
N LEU A 258 2.58 -15.83 11.82
CA LEU A 258 1.35 -16.56 12.15
C LEU A 258 0.52 -16.82 10.88
N HIS A 259 0.41 -15.83 9.99
CA HIS A 259 -0.27 -16.03 8.70
C HIS A 259 0.35 -17.19 7.90
N ALA A 260 1.69 -17.25 7.79
CA ALA A 260 2.35 -18.32 7.04
C ALA A 260 2.17 -19.69 7.70
N LEU A 261 2.24 -19.76 9.04
CA LEU A 261 2.02 -20.99 9.79
C LEU A 261 0.58 -21.51 9.60
N LEU A 262 -0.43 -20.63 9.67
CA LEU A 262 -1.83 -21.00 9.46
C LEU A 262 -2.09 -21.45 8.01
N VAL A 263 -1.52 -20.76 7.01
CA VAL A 263 -1.60 -21.20 5.61
C VAL A 263 -0.99 -22.59 5.42
N ALA A 264 0.17 -22.86 6.04
CA ALA A 264 0.80 -24.18 5.98
C ALA A 264 -0.06 -25.27 6.65
N ARG A 265 -0.61 -24.98 7.84
CA ARG A 265 -1.50 -25.90 8.57
C ARG A 265 -2.80 -26.18 7.81
N GLN A 266 -3.42 -25.16 7.23
CA GLN A 266 -4.61 -25.29 6.38
C GLN A 266 -4.38 -26.17 5.15
N ARG A 267 -3.20 -26.04 4.51
CA ARG A 267 -2.81 -26.88 3.37
C ARG A 267 -2.56 -28.34 3.77
N ALA A 268 -1.98 -28.58 4.94
CA ALA A 268 -1.70 -29.92 5.44
C ALA A 268 -2.98 -30.67 5.85
N GLN A 269 -3.90 -30.00 6.54
CA GLN A 269 -5.12 -30.61 7.08
C GLN A 269 -6.19 -30.85 6.02
N LYS A 270 -6.15 -30.12 4.89
CA LYS A 270 -7.11 -30.22 3.77
C LYS A 270 -8.59 -30.05 4.19
N ALA A 271 -8.84 -29.48 5.36
CA ALA A 271 -10.14 -29.12 5.89
C ALA A 271 -10.01 -27.78 6.64
N PRO A 272 -11.07 -26.95 6.72
CA PRO A 272 -11.01 -25.67 7.40
C PRO A 272 -10.48 -25.79 8.83
N LEU A 273 -9.56 -24.90 9.22
CA LEU A 273 -9.03 -24.88 10.59
C LEU A 273 -10.13 -24.48 11.58
N THR A 274 -10.22 -25.20 12.69
CA THR A 274 -11.09 -24.81 13.81
C THR A 274 -10.42 -23.73 14.67
N ARG A 275 -11.19 -23.09 15.56
CA ARG A 275 -10.62 -22.16 16.56
C ARG A 275 -9.53 -22.81 17.40
N ALA A 276 -9.73 -24.07 17.79
CA ALA A 276 -8.74 -24.82 18.54
C ALA A 276 -7.45 -25.04 17.73
N ASP A 277 -7.57 -25.37 16.43
CA ASP A 277 -6.39 -25.51 15.55
C ASP A 277 -5.59 -24.20 15.42
N VAL A 278 -6.29 -23.08 15.22
CA VAL A 278 -5.66 -21.77 15.04
C VAL A 278 -4.94 -21.32 16.31
N LEU A 279 -5.57 -21.49 17.47
CA LEU A 279 -4.96 -21.13 18.75
C LEU A 279 -3.81 -22.07 19.12
N ALA A 280 -3.90 -23.36 18.79
CA ALA A 280 -2.78 -24.29 18.97
C ALA A 280 -1.55 -23.86 18.16
N VAL A 281 -1.74 -23.43 16.90
CA VAL A 281 -0.64 -22.88 16.08
C VAL A 281 0.00 -21.68 16.75
N ARG A 282 -0.77 -20.76 17.33
CA ARG A 282 -0.24 -19.59 18.06
C ARG A 282 0.60 -20.02 19.26
N ASP A 283 0.05 -20.89 20.09
CA ASP A 283 0.62 -21.25 21.38
C ASP A 283 1.90 -22.10 21.22
N GLU A 284 2.02 -22.83 20.11
CA GLU A 284 3.21 -23.63 19.75
C GLU A 284 4.26 -22.86 18.93
N ALA A 285 3.90 -21.71 18.36
CA ALA A 285 4.78 -20.96 17.46
C ALA A 285 5.95 -20.30 18.20
N ALA A 286 7.14 -20.36 17.59
CA ALA A 286 8.30 -19.64 18.06
C ALA A 286 8.11 -18.13 17.86
N CYS A 287 8.27 -17.37 18.95
CA CYS A 287 8.21 -15.91 18.92
C CYS A 287 9.25 -15.26 19.83
N MET A 288 9.47 -13.98 19.63
CA MET A 288 10.28 -13.12 20.49
C MET A 288 9.52 -11.86 20.87
N GLY A 289 9.61 -11.46 22.14
CA GLY A 289 9.09 -10.18 22.59
C GLY A 289 9.98 -9.04 22.08
N VAL A 290 9.36 -8.02 21.48
CA VAL A 290 10.02 -6.84 20.91
C VAL A 290 9.22 -5.59 21.23
N ASP A 291 9.80 -4.41 21.04
CA ASP A 291 9.01 -3.18 21.01
C ASP A 291 8.18 -3.09 19.70
N HIS A 292 7.13 -2.27 19.73
CA HIS A 292 6.24 -2.08 18.58
C HIS A 292 6.93 -1.47 17.35
N GLY A 293 7.99 -0.67 17.55
CA GLY A 293 8.76 -0.08 16.46
C GLY A 293 9.54 -1.15 15.69
N MET A 294 10.19 -2.06 16.40
CA MET A 294 10.86 -3.23 15.83
C MET A 294 9.86 -4.16 15.11
N ALA A 295 8.70 -4.44 15.71
CA ALA A 295 7.67 -5.24 15.06
C ALA A 295 7.24 -4.61 13.72
N ARG A 296 6.95 -3.30 13.69
CA ARG A 296 6.62 -2.56 12.47
C ARG A 296 7.75 -2.59 11.44
N GLN A 297 9.01 -2.47 11.87
CA GLN A 297 10.16 -2.57 10.98
C GLN A 297 10.20 -3.95 10.30
N MET A 298 9.91 -5.02 11.04
CA MET A 298 9.86 -6.37 10.50
C MET A 298 8.69 -6.58 9.53
N GLU A 299 7.50 -6.02 9.82
CA GLU A 299 6.37 -6.02 8.88
C GLU A 299 6.75 -5.35 7.55
N ARG A 300 7.33 -4.15 7.62
CA ARG A 300 7.80 -3.43 6.44
C ARG A 300 8.86 -4.22 5.70
N ALA A 301 9.86 -4.77 6.41
CA ALA A 301 10.93 -5.56 5.80
C ALA A 301 10.40 -6.82 5.11
N ARG A 302 9.34 -7.43 5.65
CA ARG A 302 8.70 -8.64 5.11
C ARG A 302 7.67 -8.34 4.01
N GLY A 303 7.11 -7.13 3.99
CA GLY A 303 6.14 -6.67 2.98
C GLY A 303 4.67 -6.85 3.34
N TYR A 304 4.38 -7.30 4.56
CA TYR A 304 3.00 -7.50 5.04
C TYR A 304 2.94 -7.55 6.57
N ALA A 305 1.80 -7.12 7.11
CA ALA A 305 1.51 -7.20 8.54
C ALA A 305 1.18 -8.64 8.95
N ASP A 306 1.64 -9.06 10.12
CA ASP A 306 1.24 -10.38 10.64
C ASP A 306 -0.15 -10.30 11.28
N LEU A 307 -0.71 -11.46 11.62
CA LEU A 307 -1.94 -11.52 12.39
C LEU A 307 -1.67 -11.20 13.86
N ASP A 308 -2.62 -10.49 14.48
CA ASP A 308 -2.57 -10.15 15.89
C ASP A 308 -2.80 -11.42 16.73
N PRO A 309 -1.86 -11.83 17.60
CA PRO A 309 -2.00 -13.05 18.40
C PRO A 309 -3.20 -13.02 19.37
N VAL A 310 -3.68 -11.83 19.75
CA VAL A 310 -4.86 -11.66 20.60
C VAL A 310 -6.15 -11.88 19.81
N LEU A 311 -6.19 -11.45 18.55
CA LEU A 311 -7.36 -11.52 17.66
C LEU A 311 -7.21 -12.60 16.58
N LEU A 312 -6.29 -13.56 16.77
CA LEU A 312 -5.82 -14.43 15.71
C LEU A 312 -6.95 -15.24 15.06
N TRP A 313 -7.87 -15.77 15.87
CA TRP A 313 -9.00 -16.53 15.36
C TRP A 313 -9.92 -15.66 14.53
N GLU A 314 -10.29 -14.51 15.08
CA GLU A 314 -11.24 -13.59 14.47
C GLU A 314 -10.68 -13.05 13.13
N GLN A 315 -9.40 -12.71 13.09
CA GLN A 315 -8.73 -12.28 11.87
C GLN A 315 -8.57 -13.43 10.85
N TRP A 316 -8.16 -14.62 11.28
CA TRP A 316 -8.02 -15.78 10.39
C TRP A 316 -9.36 -16.20 9.78
N SER A 317 -10.42 -16.28 10.60
CA SER A 317 -11.77 -16.58 10.13
C SER A 317 -12.20 -15.57 9.08
N ALA A 318 -12.02 -14.28 9.33
CA ALA A 318 -12.39 -13.23 8.38
C ALA A 318 -11.61 -13.32 7.06
N ILE A 319 -10.33 -13.70 7.09
CA ILE A 319 -9.53 -13.95 5.89
C ILE A 319 -10.07 -15.15 5.11
N VAL A 320 -10.46 -16.23 5.80
CA VAL A 320 -10.99 -17.43 5.16
C VAL A 320 -12.37 -17.18 4.55
N ASP A 321 -13.22 -16.43 5.26
CA ASP A 321 -14.58 -16.11 4.83
C ASP A 321 -14.61 -15.13 3.63
N ALA A 322 -13.55 -14.33 3.46
CA ALA A 322 -13.40 -13.39 2.35
C ALA A 322 -12.77 -13.98 1.07
N ARG A 323 -12.39 -15.27 1.07
CA ARG A 323 -11.81 -15.98 -0.10
C ARG A 323 -12.88 -16.64 -0.95
#